data_AF-K5DIJ5-F1
#
_entry.id   AF-K5DIJ5-F1
#
_cell.length_a   1.000
_cell.length_b   1.000
_cell.length_c   1.000
_cell.angle_alpha   90.00
_cell.angle_beta   90.00
_cell.angle_gamma   90.00
#
_symmetry.space_group_name_H-M   'P 1'
#
loop_
_entity.id
_entity.type
_entity.pdbx_description
1 polymer ?
#
loop_
_entity_poly.entity_id
_entity_poly.type
_entity_poly.pdbx_seq_one_letter_code
_entity_poly.pdbx_strand_id
1 'polypeptide(L)'
;MKNMILHIALTTLLASMTACSDEMDPVLTQKDWDGTATYFQSTDEHGFSMYYKPQVGFIGDPMPFYDPVAKDFKVMYLQDYRPNPEATYHPIFGVATKDGATYESLGELIPCGARDEQDAAIGTGGTIYNPADKLYYTFYTGNKFKPSSDQNAQVVMVATSPDFKTWTKNRTFYLKGDTYGYDKNDFRDPFLFQTEDGVYHMLIATRKNGKGHIAEFTSTDLKEWESAGTFMTMMWDRFYECPDVFKMGDWWYLIYSEQASFMRKVQYFKGRTLEDLKATTANDAGIWPDSREGMLDSRAFYAGKTASDGTNRYIWGWCPTRAGNDNGNVGDVEPEWAGNLVAQRLIQHEDGTLTLGVPDAIDRKYTSAQEVKVMAKEGNVTESRKTYTLAEGASVIFTLCI
;
A
#
# COMPACT_ATOMS: atom_id res chain seq x y z
N MET A 1 -53.69 -49.25 46.36
CA MET A 1 -55.07 -49.36 45.81
C MET A 1 -55.59 -47.97 45.48
N LYS A 2 -55.89 -47.76 44.19
CA LYS A 2 -56.72 -46.72 43.54
C LYS A 2 -56.28 -45.24 43.56
N ASN A 3 -55.92 -44.83 42.33
CA ASN A 3 -55.73 -43.51 41.73
C ASN A 3 -56.84 -42.48 42.00
N MET A 4 -56.46 -41.20 41.98
CA MET A 4 -57.13 -40.23 41.11
C MET A 4 -56.19 -39.06 40.76
N ILE A 5 -56.04 -38.81 39.46
CA ILE A 5 -55.30 -37.69 38.86
C ILE A 5 -56.22 -36.46 38.85
N LEU A 6 -55.69 -35.27 39.15
CA LEU A 6 -56.28 -34.02 38.65
C LEU A 6 -55.20 -32.96 38.42
N HIS A 7 -55.09 -32.53 37.16
CA HIS A 7 -54.24 -31.43 36.71
C HIS A 7 -54.84 -30.09 37.13
N ILE A 8 -54.02 -29.23 37.74
CA ILE A 8 -54.35 -27.81 37.95
C ILE A 8 -53.68 -27.04 36.81
N ALA A 9 -54.50 -26.60 35.86
CA ALA A 9 -54.17 -25.55 34.91
C ALA A 9 -54.27 -24.20 35.65
N LEU A 10 -53.21 -23.40 35.58
CA LEU A 10 -53.25 -22.00 35.99
C LEU A 10 -52.97 -21.13 34.76
N THR A 11 -54.05 -20.61 34.19
CA THR A 11 -54.09 -19.52 33.23
C THR A 11 -53.81 -18.19 33.93
N THR A 12 -52.82 -17.42 33.47
CA THR A 12 -52.80 -15.97 33.64
C THR A 12 -52.30 -15.26 32.38
N LEU A 13 -53.28 -14.70 31.68
CA LEU A 13 -53.31 -13.47 30.88
C LEU A 13 -52.16 -13.16 29.91
N LEU A 14 -52.43 -13.43 28.64
CA LEU A 14 -51.95 -12.65 27.49
C LEU A 14 -52.63 -11.28 27.49
N ALA A 15 -51.87 -10.23 27.78
CA ALA A 15 -52.23 -8.86 27.39
C ALA A 15 -51.46 -8.54 26.10
N SER A 16 -52.19 -8.63 24.99
CA SER A 16 -51.80 -8.11 23.69
C SER A 16 -51.64 -6.60 23.77
N MET A 17 -50.40 -6.13 23.79
CA MET A 17 -50.05 -4.77 23.37
C MET A 17 -49.35 -4.89 22.03
N THR A 18 -50.12 -4.61 20.98
CA THR A 18 -49.62 -4.29 19.65
C THR A 18 -48.67 -3.10 19.77
N ALA A 19 -47.37 -3.35 19.69
CA ALA A 19 -46.41 -2.35 19.27
C ALA A 19 -46.12 -2.64 17.81
N CYS A 20 -46.66 -1.79 16.92
CA CYS A 20 -46.15 -1.64 15.57
C CYS A 20 -44.67 -1.26 15.71
N SER A 21 -43.74 -2.16 15.39
CA SER A 21 -42.39 -1.74 15.06
C SER A 21 -42.42 -1.32 13.62
N ASP A 22 -42.24 -0.03 13.39
CA ASP A 22 -42.16 0.59 12.08
C ASP A 22 -41.25 -0.22 11.14
N GLU A 23 -41.79 -0.49 9.96
CA GLU A 23 -41.06 -0.87 8.76
C GLU A 23 -40.03 0.22 8.43
N MET A 24 -38.85 0.17 9.04
CA MET A 24 -37.73 1.05 8.68
C MET A 24 -36.39 0.33 8.62
N ASP A 25 -36.38 -1.01 8.65
CA ASP A 25 -35.26 -1.70 8.02
C ASP A 25 -35.38 -1.45 6.51
N PRO A 26 -34.40 -0.79 5.87
CA PRO A 26 -34.42 -0.65 4.43
C PRO A 26 -34.40 -2.07 3.87
N VAL A 27 -35.53 -2.49 3.29
CA VAL A 27 -35.53 -3.61 2.36
C VAL A 27 -34.45 -3.25 1.34
N LEU A 28 -33.36 -4.02 1.32
CA LEU A 28 -32.37 -4.00 0.25
C LEU A 28 -33.13 -4.40 -1.02
N THR A 29 -33.80 -3.43 -1.63
CA THR A 29 -34.45 -3.62 -2.91
C THR A 29 -33.30 -3.87 -3.88
N GLN A 30 -33.21 -5.11 -4.33
CA GLN A 30 -32.25 -5.51 -5.34
C GLN A 30 -32.47 -4.60 -6.54
N LYS A 31 -31.56 -3.65 -6.76
CA LYS A 31 -31.66 -2.71 -7.88
C LYS A 31 -31.69 -3.53 -9.18
N ASP A 32 -32.62 -3.18 -10.06
CA ASP A 32 -32.64 -3.70 -11.41
C ASP A 32 -31.52 -3.03 -12.22
N TRP A 33 -30.34 -3.64 -12.18
CA TRP A 33 -29.16 -3.19 -12.91
C TRP A 33 -29.32 -3.31 -14.43
N ASP A 34 -30.19 -4.22 -14.89
CA ASP A 34 -30.43 -4.48 -16.31
C ASP A 34 -31.49 -3.53 -16.91
N GLY A 35 -32.39 -3.00 -16.08
CA GLY A 35 -33.53 -2.18 -16.51
C GLY A 35 -33.46 -0.69 -16.14
N THR A 36 -32.49 -0.26 -15.31
CA THR A 36 -32.40 1.14 -14.87
C THR A 36 -31.01 1.77 -15.08
N ALA A 37 -31.00 3.05 -15.48
CA ALA A 37 -29.78 3.86 -15.63
C ALA A 37 -29.77 5.11 -14.73
N THR A 38 -30.73 5.22 -13.81
CA THR A 38 -30.74 6.29 -12.81
C THR A 38 -29.62 6.07 -11.79
N TYR A 39 -29.14 7.17 -11.22
CA TYR A 39 -28.17 7.15 -10.13
C TYR A 39 -28.64 6.23 -9.00
N PHE A 40 -27.71 5.48 -8.44
CA PHE A 40 -27.91 4.70 -7.22
C PHE A 40 -26.79 4.98 -6.25
N GLN A 41 -27.16 5.24 -5.01
CA GLN A 41 -26.22 5.50 -3.92
C GLN A 41 -25.64 4.19 -3.42
N SER A 42 -24.72 3.61 -4.19
CA SER A 42 -23.95 2.42 -3.79
C SER A 42 -23.05 2.70 -2.60
N THR A 43 -22.73 1.66 -1.84
CA THR A 43 -21.81 1.72 -0.70
C THR A 43 -20.74 0.62 -0.82
N ASP A 44 -19.61 0.83 -0.15
CA ASP A 44 -18.50 -0.14 -0.12
C ASP A 44 -18.73 -1.28 0.89
N GLU A 45 -19.86 -1.30 1.60
CA GLU A 45 -20.18 -2.31 2.62
C GLU A 45 -20.29 -3.73 2.05
N HIS A 46 -20.49 -3.86 0.73
CA HIS A 46 -20.42 -5.15 0.05
C HIS A 46 -19.06 -5.83 0.20
N GLY A 47 -17.99 -5.05 0.43
CA GLY A 47 -16.64 -5.53 0.65
C GLY A 47 -15.77 -5.52 -0.60
N PHE A 48 -14.47 -5.38 -0.38
CA PHE A 48 -13.46 -5.40 -1.42
C PHE A 48 -12.89 -6.81 -1.62
N SER A 49 -12.27 -7.04 -2.78
CA SER A 49 -11.58 -8.30 -3.10
C SER A 49 -10.14 -8.07 -3.57
N MET A 50 -9.93 -7.74 -4.85
CA MET A 50 -8.59 -7.57 -5.44
C MET A 50 -7.87 -6.31 -4.97
N TYR A 51 -8.60 -5.24 -4.65
CA TYR A 51 -8.04 -4.04 -4.04
C TYR A 51 -8.28 -4.07 -2.54
N TYR A 52 -7.44 -4.88 -1.88
CA TYR A 52 -7.64 -5.30 -0.50
C TYR A 52 -7.78 -4.13 0.47
N LYS A 53 -8.70 -4.29 1.41
CA LYS A 53 -8.87 -3.44 2.58
C LYS A 53 -9.09 -4.35 3.79
N PRO A 54 -8.46 -4.09 4.96
CA PRO A 54 -8.75 -4.84 6.15
C PRO A 54 -10.19 -4.60 6.60
N GLN A 55 -10.75 -5.56 7.34
CA GLN A 55 -12.11 -5.45 7.87
C GLN A 55 -12.32 -4.15 8.67
N VAL A 56 -11.30 -3.74 9.43
CA VAL A 56 -11.28 -2.49 10.18
C VAL A 56 -10.06 -1.67 9.76
N GLY A 57 -10.26 -0.37 9.57
CA GLY A 57 -9.21 0.55 9.15
C GLY A 57 -8.84 0.46 7.67
N PHE A 58 -7.64 0.93 7.35
CA PHE A 58 -7.15 1.12 5.98
C PHE A 58 -5.67 0.71 5.83
N ILE A 59 -5.24 0.56 4.58
CA ILE A 59 -3.89 0.22 4.18
C ILE A 59 -3.07 1.50 3.97
N GLY A 60 -2.09 1.72 4.84
CA GLY A 60 -1.00 2.67 4.60
C GLY A 60 0.12 2.05 3.76
N ASP A 61 1.33 2.61 3.88
CA ASP A 61 2.49 2.23 3.06
C ASP A 61 2.76 0.71 3.07
N PRO A 62 2.76 0.04 1.90
CA PRO A 62 3.05 -1.38 1.79
C PRO A 62 4.56 -1.67 1.72
N MET A 63 4.91 -2.87 2.18
CA MET A 63 6.27 -3.40 2.26
C MET A 63 6.28 -4.81 1.66
N PRO A 64 6.15 -4.93 0.32
CA PRO A 64 6.08 -6.22 -0.35
C PRO A 64 7.42 -6.95 -0.29
N PHE A 65 7.34 -8.26 -0.14
CA PHE A 65 8.47 -9.18 -0.07
C PHE A 65 8.06 -10.49 -0.73
N TYR A 66 8.92 -11.03 -1.59
CA TYR A 66 8.72 -12.38 -2.12
C TYR A 66 9.36 -13.39 -1.18
N ASP A 67 8.53 -14.25 -0.58
CA ASP A 67 8.97 -15.28 0.36
C ASP A 67 9.60 -16.45 -0.42
N PRO A 68 10.93 -16.64 -0.32
CA PRO A 68 11.61 -17.68 -1.08
C PRO A 68 11.32 -19.08 -0.56
N VAL A 69 10.76 -19.22 0.65
CA VAL A 69 10.40 -20.51 1.27
C VAL A 69 8.96 -20.88 0.91
N ALA A 70 8.01 -19.97 1.13
CA ALA A 70 6.59 -20.21 0.86
C ALA A 70 6.21 -20.08 -0.64
N LYS A 71 7.05 -19.40 -1.43
CA LYS A 71 6.83 -19.15 -2.87
C LYS A 71 5.57 -18.33 -3.14
N ASP A 72 5.36 -17.30 -2.35
CA ASP A 72 4.30 -16.30 -2.48
C ASP A 72 4.84 -14.91 -2.08
N PHE A 73 4.03 -13.88 -2.22
CA PHE A 73 4.33 -12.55 -1.71
C PHE A 73 3.74 -12.39 -0.31
N LYS A 74 4.53 -11.82 0.58
CA LYS A 74 4.06 -11.24 1.84
C LYS A 74 4.10 -9.73 1.69
N VAL A 75 2.95 -9.08 1.84
CA VAL A 75 2.83 -7.63 1.79
C VAL A 75 2.49 -7.16 3.19
N MET A 76 3.54 -6.83 3.95
CA MET A 76 3.36 -6.06 5.18
C MET A 76 2.85 -4.67 4.83
N TYR A 77 2.11 -4.03 5.73
CA TYR A 77 1.64 -2.66 5.54
C TYR A 77 1.43 -1.95 6.88
N LEU A 78 1.50 -0.63 6.87
CA LEU A 78 1.13 0.19 8.03
C LEU A 78 -0.39 0.24 8.18
N GLN A 79 -0.93 -0.35 9.25
CA GLN A 79 -2.36 -0.36 9.51
C GLN A 79 -2.83 1.01 9.99
N ASP A 80 -3.78 1.61 9.27
CA ASP A 80 -4.37 2.91 9.62
C ASP A 80 -5.75 2.76 10.26
N TYR A 81 -6.06 3.61 11.23
CA TYR A 81 -7.39 3.74 11.82
C TYR A 81 -7.88 5.19 11.74
N ARG A 82 -9.20 5.38 11.69
CA ARG A 82 -9.84 6.71 11.66
C ARG A 82 -10.75 6.87 12.89
N PRO A 83 -10.30 7.54 13.98
CA PRO A 83 -8.97 8.10 14.20
C PRO A 83 -7.94 7.06 14.71
N ASN A 84 -6.66 7.37 14.54
CA ASN A 84 -5.56 6.64 15.19
C ASN A 84 -5.41 7.07 16.67
N PRO A 85 -4.92 6.19 17.56
CA PRO A 85 -4.54 6.58 18.91
C PRO A 85 -3.42 7.63 18.93
N GLU A 86 -3.41 8.49 19.95
CA GLU A 86 -2.27 9.37 20.19
C GLU A 86 -1.01 8.54 20.50
N ALA A 87 0.12 8.91 19.91
CA ALA A 87 1.45 8.32 20.10
C ALA A 87 1.66 6.93 19.52
N THR A 88 0.75 5.99 19.76
CA THR A 88 0.92 4.58 19.39
C THR A 88 0.01 4.18 18.23
N TYR A 89 0.51 4.32 17.01
CA TYR A 89 -0.25 4.09 15.79
C TYR A 89 0.62 3.47 14.68
N HIS A 90 -0.04 3.03 13.61
CA HIS A 90 0.56 2.37 12.45
C HIS A 90 1.33 1.07 12.76
N PRO A 91 0.76 0.12 13.53
CA PRO A 91 1.39 -1.20 13.67
C PRO A 91 1.51 -1.87 12.29
N ILE A 92 2.47 -2.77 12.15
CA ILE A 92 2.66 -3.50 10.90
C ILE A 92 1.72 -4.69 10.89
N PHE A 93 0.77 -4.67 9.96
CA PHE A 93 -0.06 -5.80 9.60
C PHE A 93 0.48 -6.44 8.32
N GLY A 94 -0.11 -7.56 7.89
CA GLY A 94 0.25 -8.15 6.61
C GLY A 94 -0.86 -8.90 5.89
N VAL A 95 -0.65 -9.10 4.60
CA VAL A 95 -1.40 -10.04 3.75
C VAL A 95 -0.44 -10.94 2.99
N ALA A 96 -0.86 -12.17 2.68
CA ALA A 96 -0.18 -13.04 1.74
C ALA A 96 -0.95 -13.11 0.42
N THR A 97 -0.23 -13.17 -0.70
CA THR A 97 -0.81 -13.34 -2.03
C THR A 97 0.17 -14.03 -2.96
N LYS A 98 -0.31 -14.86 -3.88
CA LYS A 98 0.54 -15.42 -4.94
C LYS A 98 0.61 -14.55 -6.19
N ASP A 99 -0.33 -13.64 -6.34
CA ASP A 99 -0.67 -13.10 -7.66
C ASP A 99 -1.16 -11.65 -7.67
N GLY A 100 -1.27 -11.02 -6.50
CA GLY A 100 -1.74 -9.64 -6.36
C GLY A 100 -3.26 -9.47 -6.49
N ALA A 101 -4.02 -10.56 -6.65
CA ALA A 101 -5.47 -10.52 -6.85
C ALA A 101 -6.25 -11.20 -5.73
N THR A 102 -5.67 -12.21 -5.08
CA THR A 102 -6.28 -12.91 -3.94
C THR A 102 -5.41 -12.73 -2.72
N TYR A 103 -5.99 -12.25 -1.63
CA TYR A 103 -5.27 -11.92 -0.40
C TYR A 103 -5.79 -12.74 0.78
N GLU A 104 -4.85 -13.29 1.55
CA GLU A 104 -5.09 -13.86 2.87
C GLU A 104 -4.56 -12.87 3.92
N SER A 105 -5.41 -12.46 4.86
CA SER A 105 -4.98 -11.59 5.96
C SER A 105 -4.10 -12.36 6.95
N LEU A 106 -2.96 -11.77 7.30
CA LEU A 106 -2.02 -12.28 8.31
C LEU A 106 -2.24 -11.61 9.67
N GLY A 107 -3.11 -10.61 9.75
CA GLY A 107 -3.35 -9.83 10.96
C GLY A 107 -2.17 -8.95 11.34
N GLU A 108 -2.08 -8.61 12.63
CA GLU A 108 -0.99 -7.84 13.20
C GLU A 108 0.28 -8.71 13.29
N LEU A 109 1.39 -8.21 12.75
CA LEU A 109 2.67 -8.90 12.72
C LEU A 109 3.69 -8.26 13.66
N ILE A 110 3.84 -6.93 13.58
CA ILE A 110 4.75 -6.19 14.47
C ILE A 110 3.94 -5.08 15.17
N PRO A 111 3.64 -5.23 16.47
CA PRO A 111 2.90 -4.23 17.23
C PRO A 111 3.71 -2.95 17.40
N CYS A 112 3.03 -1.83 17.63
CA CYS A 112 3.64 -0.60 18.15
C CYS A 112 4.43 -0.88 19.45
N GLY A 113 5.44 -0.06 19.72
CA GLY A 113 6.04 0.06 21.05
C GLY A 113 5.09 0.73 22.04
N ALA A 114 5.49 0.77 23.31
CA ALA A 114 4.80 1.59 24.30
C ALA A 114 4.96 3.09 23.97
N ARG A 115 4.08 3.93 24.51
CA ARG A 115 4.03 5.38 24.27
C ARG A 115 5.39 6.08 24.35
N ASP A 116 6.23 5.68 25.30
CA ASP A 116 7.52 6.32 25.56
C ASP A 116 8.70 5.60 24.88
N GLU A 117 8.48 4.48 24.19
CA GLU A 117 9.50 3.76 23.42
C GLU A 117 9.81 4.49 22.10
N GLN A 118 10.95 4.12 21.49
CA GLN A 118 11.41 4.70 20.22
C GLN A 118 10.46 4.40 19.06
N ASP A 119 9.83 3.23 19.06
CA ASP A 119 8.87 2.78 18.07
C ASP A 119 7.42 2.86 18.56
N ALA A 120 7.10 3.89 19.36
CA ALA A 120 5.73 4.17 19.76
C ALA A 120 4.80 4.19 18.55
N ALA A 121 5.16 4.93 17.50
CA ALA A 121 4.59 4.75 16.16
C ALA A 121 5.60 4.05 15.24
N ILE A 122 5.10 3.21 14.34
CA ILE A 122 5.93 2.52 13.36
C ILE A 122 5.72 3.16 11.98
N GLY A 123 6.83 3.46 11.31
CA GLY A 123 6.86 3.88 9.92
C GLY A 123 7.42 2.79 9.01
N THR A 124 7.35 3.05 7.71
CA THR A 124 7.66 2.11 6.63
C THR A 124 9.07 1.56 6.76
N GLY A 125 9.28 0.38 6.18
CA GLY A 125 10.57 -0.29 6.11
C GLY A 125 10.59 -1.41 5.09
N GLY A 126 11.40 -2.45 5.30
CA GLY A 126 11.69 -3.46 4.28
C GLY A 126 11.99 -4.82 4.90
N THR A 127 11.61 -5.87 4.18
CA THR A 127 11.76 -7.26 4.63
C THR A 127 12.69 -8.04 3.72
N ILE A 128 13.57 -8.85 4.31
CA ILE A 128 14.50 -9.73 3.60
C ILE A 128 14.63 -11.05 4.36
N TYR A 129 14.92 -12.14 3.65
CA TYR A 129 15.19 -13.44 4.26
C TYR A 129 16.68 -13.70 4.31
N ASN A 130 17.17 -14.16 5.46
CA ASN A 130 18.55 -14.59 5.63
C ASN A 130 18.65 -16.12 5.58
N PRO A 131 19.24 -16.71 4.52
CA PRO A 131 19.39 -18.16 4.42
C PRO A 131 20.34 -18.76 5.47
N ALA A 132 21.26 -17.97 6.02
CA ALA A 132 22.29 -18.46 6.94
C ALA A 132 21.72 -18.87 8.31
N ASP A 133 20.81 -18.05 8.87
CA ASP A 133 20.13 -18.33 10.14
C ASP A 133 18.63 -18.66 9.98
N LYS A 134 18.13 -18.63 8.74
CA LYS A 134 16.75 -18.96 8.35
C LYS A 134 15.71 -18.06 8.99
N LEU A 135 16.05 -16.79 9.21
CA LEU A 135 15.14 -15.78 9.73
C LEU A 135 14.72 -14.81 8.64
N TYR A 136 13.46 -14.41 8.66
CA TYR A 136 12.99 -13.18 8.04
C TYR A 136 13.40 -12.01 8.93
N TYR A 137 13.90 -10.95 8.32
CA TYR A 137 14.27 -9.69 8.95
C TYR A 137 13.39 -8.59 8.38
N THR A 138 12.69 -7.87 9.24
CA THR A 138 11.97 -6.64 8.86
C THR A 138 12.59 -5.49 9.61
N PHE A 139 13.29 -4.62 8.85
CA PHE A 139 13.73 -3.33 9.34
C PHE A 139 12.60 -2.33 9.15
N TYR A 140 12.39 -1.45 10.12
CA TYR A 140 11.29 -0.49 10.13
C TYR A 140 11.70 0.80 10.82
N THR A 141 10.91 1.85 10.64
CA THR A 141 11.17 3.16 11.24
C THR A 141 10.47 3.27 12.60
N GLY A 142 11.22 3.44 13.68
CA GLY A 142 10.67 3.78 15.00
C GLY A 142 10.50 5.29 15.14
N ASN A 143 9.25 5.74 15.24
CA ASN A 143 8.90 7.14 15.44
C ASN A 143 8.64 7.43 16.93
N LYS A 144 9.52 8.22 17.54
CA LYS A 144 9.41 8.63 18.94
C LYS A 144 8.26 9.63 19.09
N PHE A 145 7.39 9.40 20.06
CA PHE A 145 6.39 10.40 20.41
C PHE A 145 7.02 11.58 21.18
N LYS A 146 6.83 12.81 20.67
CA LYS A 146 7.30 14.08 21.24
C LYS A 146 8.77 14.01 21.71
N PRO A 147 9.73 13.76 20.79
CA PRO A 147 11.13 13.63 21.16
C PRO A 147 11.66 14.94 21.76
N SER A 148 12.51 14.84 22.79
CA SER A 148 13.31 15.97 23.26
C SER A 148 14.44 16.30 22.28
N SER A 149 15.11 17.44 22.45
CA SER A 149 16.17 17.91 21.54
C SER A 149 17.38 16.96 21.45
N ASP A 150 17.67 16.22 22.52
CA ASP A 150 18.72 15.22 22.58
C ASP A 150 18.30 13.86 21.95
N GLN A 151 17.00 13.60 21.82
CA GLN A 151 16.46 12.39 21.21
C GLN A 151 16.39 12.48 19.67
N ASN A 152 16.21 11.32 19.03
CA ASN A 152 15.99 11.19 17.59
C ASN A 152 14.49 10.95 17.36
N ALA A 153 13.87 11.73 16.46
CA ALA A 153 12.47 11.49 16.11
C ALA A 153 12.30 10.15 15.36
N GLN A 154 13.25 9.82 14.49
CA GLN A 154 13.24 8.62 13.66
C GLN A 154 14.53 7.81 13.85
N VAL A 155 14.38 6.50 14.05
CA VAL A 155 15.47 5.54 14.21
C VAL A 155 15.09 4.26 13.48
N VAL A 156 16.00 3.68 12.71
CA VAL A 156 15.76 2.37 12.09
C VAL A 156 15.96 1.27 13.13
N MET A 157 14.96 0.41 13.25
CA MET A 157 14.86 -0.72 14.18
C MET A 157 14.59 -2.00 13.40
N VAL A 158 14.66 -3.17 14.05
CA VAL A 158 14.47 -4.47 13.37
C VAL A 158 13.73 -5.48 14.23
N ALA A 159 12.89 -6.29 13.59
CA ALA A 159 12.30 -7.50 14.14
C ALA A 159 12.63 -8.71 13.27
N THR A 160 12.65 -9.90 13.87
CA THR A 160 12.92 -11.16 13.17
C THR A 160 11.83 -12.19 13.40
N SER A 161 11.65 -13.08 12.44
CA SER A 161 10.70 -14.19 12.54
C SER A 161 11.25 -15.44 11.83
N PRO A 162 11.05 -16.66 12.36
CA PRO A 162 11.36 -17.89 11.65
C PRO A 162 10.23 -18.36 10.72
N ASP A 163 9.01 -17.84 10.88
CA ASP A 163 7.79 -18.40 10.26
C ASP A 163 6.86 -17.33 9.65
N PHE A 164 7.27 -16.05 9.69
CA PHE A 164 6.51 -14.86 9.30
C PHE A 164 5.27 -14.58 10.17
N LYS A 165 5.02 -15.38 11.22
CA LYS A 165 3.85 -15.24 12.10
C LYS A 165 4.24 -14.64 13.44
N THR A 166 5.28 -15.19 14.07
CA THR A 166 5.76 -14.70 15.36
C THR A 166 6.98 -13.82 15.15
N TRP A 167 6.86 -12.52 15.46
CA TRP A 167 7.93 -11.55 15.30
C TRP A 167 8.54 -11.14 16.64
N THR A 168 9.88 -11.13 16.71
CA THR A 168 10.64 -10.72 17.89
C THR A 168 11.44 -9.46 17.57
N LYS A 169 11.10 -8.35 18.23
CA LYS A 169 11.87 -7.09 18.14
C LYS A 169 13.27 -7.28 18.71
N ASN A 170 14.29 -6.86 17.98
CA ASN A 170 15.64 -6.78 18.52
C ASN A 170 15.78 -5.53 19.39
N ARG A 171 15.85 -5.71 20.71
CA ARG A 171 15.86 -4.62 21.68
C ARG A 171 17.21 -3.91 21.85
N THR A 172 18.25 -4.33 21.13
CA THR A 172 19.58 -3.70 21.16
C THR A 172 19.96 -2.99 19.86
N PHE A 173 19.18 -3.19 18.78
CA PHE A 173 19.46 -2.57 17.48
C PHE A 173 18.75 -1.23 17.32
N TYR A 174 19.53 -0.15 17.21
CA TYR A 174 19.04 1.21 16.98
C TYR A 174 19.99 1.93 16.03
N LEU A 175 19.64 2.00 14.75
CA LEU A 175 20.44 2.71 13.75
C LEU A 175 19.97 4.17 13.64
N LYS A 176 20.82 5.09 14.09
CA LYS A 176 20.54 6.52 14.15
C LYS A 176 21.32 7.28 13.08
N GLY A 177 20.64 8.16 12.32
CA GLY A 177 21.27 8.90 11.23
C GLY A 177 22.45 9.77 11.65
N ASP A 178 22.34 10.47 12.78
CA ASP A 178 23.36 11.39 13.30
C ASP A 178 24.66 10.72 13.72
N THR A 179 24.63 9.42 14.01
CA THR A 179 25.85 8.62 14.25
C THR A 179 26.77 8.60 13.02
N TYR A 180 26.20 8.78 11.82
CA TYR A 180 26.90 8.74 10.54
C TYR A 180 26.86 10.09 9.80
N GLY A 181 26.48 11.17 10.50
CA GLY A 181 26.41 12.51 9.94
C GLY A 181 25.18 12.78 9.06
N TYR A 182 24.11 12.02 9.25
CA TYR A 182 22.78 12.25 8.68
C TYR A 182 21.82 12.86 9.71
N ASP A 183 20.57 13.06 9.32
CA ASP A 183 19.58 13.77 10.12
C ASP A 183 19.08 12.95 11.33
N LYS A 184 18.72 13.64 12.41
CA LYS A 184 18.17 13.03 13.64
C LYS A 184 16.69 12.69 13.53
N ASN A 185 15.98 13.39 12.65
CA ASN A 185 14.53 13.45 12.65
C ASN A 185 13.93 12.96 11.33
N ASP A 186 14.66 13.09 10.23
CA ASP A 186 14.36 12.47 8.94
C ASP A 186 15.34 11.32 8.67
N PHE A 187 14.99 10.10 9.09
CA PHE A 187 15.81 8.89 8.87
C PHE A 187 14.92 7.65 8.86
N ARG A 188 14.34 7.36 7.68
CA ARG A 188 13.21 6.42 7.55
C ARG A 188 13.25 5.59 6.27
N ASP A 189 12.27 4.69 6.19
CA ASP A 189 11.96 3.86 5.04
C ASP A 189 13.13 2.95 4.61
N PRO A 190 13.73 2.16 5.52
CA PRO A 190 14.82 1.25 5.17
C PRO A 190 14.37 0.26 4.08
N PHE A 191 15.13 0.21 2.99
CA PHE A 191 14.96 -0.73 1.89
C PHE A 191 16.13 -1.70 1.84
N LEU A 192 15.82 -3.00 1.77
CA LEU A 192 16.80 -4.08 1.90
C LEU A 192 16.88 -4.87 0.61
N PHE A 193 18.10 -5.09 0.13
CA PHE A 193 18.37 -6.02 -0.97
C PHE A 193 19.73 -6.69 -0.78
N GLN A 194 19.93 -7.81 -1.46
CA GLN A 194 21.21 -8.49 -1.51
C GLN A 194 21.72 -8.47 -2.95
N THR A 195 22.99 -8.14 -3.13
CA THR A 195 23.68 -8.20 -4.42
C THR A 195 24.21 -9.61 -4.70
N GLU A 196 24.58 -9.88 -5.96
CA GLU A 196 25.05 -11.20 -6.40
C GLU A 196 26.32 -11.69 -5.68
N ASP A 197 27.14 -10.77 -5.16
CA ASP A 197 28.31 -11.06 -4.34
C ASP A 197 27.96 -11.44 -2.88
N GLY A 198 26.67 -11.42 -2.52
CA GLY A 198 26.17 -11.83 -1.22
C GLY A 198 26.14 -10.72 -0.16
N VAL A 199 26.54 -9.49 -0.50
CA VAL A 199 26.46 -8.35 0.42
C VAL A 199 25.02 -7.89 0.58
N TYR A 200 24.59 -7.65 1.81
CA TYR A 200 23.32 -7.02 2.10
C TYR A 200 23.47 -5.50 2.11
N HIS A 201 22.53 -4.82 1.47
CA HIS A 201 22.46 -3.37 1.40
C HIS A 201 21.17 -2.88 2.07
N MET A 202 21.28 -1.81 2.84
CA MET A 202 20.15 -1.07 3.39
C MET A 202 20.22 0.38 2.93
N LEU A 203 19.17 0.83 2.23
CA LEU A 203 19.00 2.20 1.77
C LEU A 203 18.00 2.92 2.65
N ILE A 204 18.34 4.11 3.13
CA ILE A 204 17.49 4.87 4.08
C ILE A 204 17.30 6.29 3.55
N ALA A 205 16.05 6.73 3.45
CA ALA A 205 15.71 8.09 3.10
C ALA A 205 16.00 9.02 4.29
N THR A 206 16.90 9.98 4.09
CA THR A 206 17.33 10.90 5.14
C THR A 206 17.76 12.26 4.58
N ARG A 207 18.30 13.13 5.43
CA ARG A 207 18.93 14.39 5.03
C ARG A 207 20.37 14.45 5.49
N LYS A 208 21.18 15.24 4.78
CA LYS A 208 22.51 15.66 5.20
C LYS A 208 22.66 17.14 4.88
N ASN A 209 22.96 17.95 5.89
CA ASN A 209 23.04 19.41 5.75
C ASN A 209 21.79 20.03 5.09
N GLY A 210 20.59 19.51 5.43
CA GLY A 210 19.30 19.94 4.88
C GLY A 210 18.90 19.33 3.52
N LYS A 211 19.87 18.90 2.70
CA LYS A 211 19.63 18.24 1.41
C LYS A 211 19.12 16.82 1.63
N GLY A 212 18.19 16.35 0.79
CA GLY A 212 17.72 14.96 0.80
C GLY A 212 18.81 13.99 0.27
N HIS A 213 19.05 12.92 1.01
CA HIS A 213 20.03 11.87 0.70
C HIS A 213 19.40 10.49 0.94
N ILE A 214 19.65 9.56 0.04
CA ILE A 214 19.50 8.13 0.31
C ILE A 214 20.83 7.65 0.85
N ALA A 215 20.90 7.34 2.14
CA ALA A 215 22.09 6.80 2.79
C ALA A 215 22.19 5.28 2.56
N GLU A 216 23.41 4.77 2.41
CA GLU A 216 23.68 3.34 2.23
C GLU A 216 24.40 2.77 3.44
N PHE A 217 23.96 1.58 3.84
CA PHE A 217 24.64 0.73 4.81
C PHE A 217 24.82 -0.66 4.22
N THR A 218 25.95 -1.30 4.52
CA THR A 218 26.28 -2.64 4.06
C THR A 218 26.47 -3.59 5.24
N SER A 219 26.16 -4.86 5.02
CA SER A 219 26.28 -5.91 6.03
C SER A 219 26.53 -7.26 5.37
N THR A 220 27.22 -8.16 6.07
CA THR A 220 27.36 -9.57 5.65
C THR A 220 26.37 -10.50 6.37
N ASP A 221 25.65 -10.02 7.39
CA ASP A 221 24.83 -10.86 8.27
C ASP A 221 23.51 -10.23 8.77
N LEU A 222 23.19 -9.02 8.30
CA LEU A 222 22.05 -8.17 8.69
C LEU A 222 22.09 -7.68 10.15
N LYS A 223 23.18 -7.89 10.88
CA LYS A 223 23.30 -7.53 12.31
C LYS A 223 24.28 -6.39 12.51
N GLU A 224 25.47 -6.52 11.92
CA GLU A 224 26.50 -5.49 11.94
C GLU A 224 26.43 -4.70 10.63
N TRP A 225 26.37 -3.36 10.75
CA TRP A 225 26.17 -2.47 9.62
C TRP A 225 27.26 -1.40 9.56
N GLU A 226 27.86 -1.25 8.39
CA GLU A 226 28.82 -0.20 8.07
C GLU A 226 28.20 0.79 7.10
N SER A 227 28.37 2.10 7.35
CA SER A 227 27.91 3.09 6.38
C SER A 227 28.82 3.08 5.14
N ALA A 228 28.22 2.94 3.96
CA ALA A 228 28.88 3.09 2.67
C ALA A 228 28.74 4.52 2.12
N GLY A 229 28.31 5.48 2.95
CA GLY A 229 28.08 6.85 2.55
C GLY A 229 26.71 7.08 1.92
N THR A 230 26.65 7.99 0.95
CA THR A 230 25.41 8.34 0.24
C THR A 230 25.30 7.50 -1.02
N PHE A 231 24.18 6.77 -1.16
CA PHE A 231 23.84 6.07 -2.38
C PHE A 231 23.51 7.07 -3.50
N MET A 232 22.53 7.93 -3.25
CA MET A 232 22.04 8.95 -4.18
C MET A 232 21.61 10.21 -3.43
N THR A 233 21.83 11.39 -4.03
CA THR A 233 21.18 12.62 -3.58
C THR A 233 19.77 12.72 -4.16
N MET A 234 18.83 13.31 -3.42
CA MET A 234 17.49 13.59 -3.92
C MET A 234 17.51 14.90 -4.71
N MET A 235 16.79 14.98 -5.85
CA MET A 235 16.81 16.17 -6.70
C MET A 235 16.35 17.43 -5.96
N TRP A 236 17.06 18.54 -6.13
CA TRP A 236 16.69 19.87 -5.60
C TRP A 236 16.31 19.83 -4.11
N ASP A 237 15.10 20.25 -3.76
CA ASP A 237 14.51 20.23 -2.41
C ASP A 237 13.52 19.08 -2.20
N ARG A 238 13.46 18.11 -3.13
CA ARG A 238 12.60 16.93 -3.05
C ARG A 238 12.99 16.00 -1.91
N PHE A 239 12.04 15.15 -1.51
CA PHE A 239 12.29 14.06 -0.58
C PHE A 239 11.66 12.75 -1.10
N TYR A 240 12.49 11.73 -1.27
CA TYR A 240 12.10 10.45 -1.84
C TYR A 240 11.72 9.47 -0.73
N GLU A 241 10.43 9.36 -0.46
CA GLU A 241 9.86 8.37 0.47
C GLU A 241 9.86 6.98 -0.17
N CYS A 242 9.91 5.94 0.67
CA CYS A 242 9.80 4.55 0.25
C CYS A 242 10.73 4.17 -0.92
N PRO A 243 12.05 4.42 -0.85
CA PRO A 243 12.96 4.05 -1.93
C PRO A 243 12.94 2.53 -2.15
N ASP A 244 13.02 2.10 -3.40
CA ASP A 244 13.09 0.69 -3.81
C ASP A 244 14.05 0.54 -4.98
N VAL A 245 15.15 -0.19 -4.77
CA VAL A 245 16.21 -0.39 -5.77
C VAL A 245 16.25 -1.85 -6.21
N PHE A 246 16.18 -2.08 -7.51
CA PHE A 246 16.24 -3.42 -8.07
C PHE A 246 16.80 -3.42 -9.49
N LYS A 247 17.23 -4.61 -9.92
CA LYS A 247 17.57 -4.89 -11.31
C LYS A 247 16.40 -5.63 -11.98
N MET A 248 16.09 -5.26 -13.22
CA MET A 248 15.13 -5.96 -14.08
C MET A 248 15.70 -5.95 -15.50
N GLY A 249 15.92 -7.13 -16.09
CA GLY A 249 16.69 -7.25 -17.33
C GLY A 249 18.09 -6.63 -17.19
N ASP A 250 18.45 -5.80 -18.17
CA ASP A 250 19.76 -5.13 -18.25
C ASP A 250 19.79 -3.73 -17.60
N TRP A 251 18.80 -3.41 -16.76
CA TRP A 251 18.65 -2.09 -16.15
C TRP A 251 18.48 -2.18 -14.63
N TRP A 252 19.08 -1.23 -13.95
CA TRP A 252 18.87 -0.90 -12.54
C TRP A 252 17.86 0.23 -12.42
N TYR A 253 17.05 0.19 -11.38
CA TYR A 253 15.98 1.14 -11.12
C TYR A 253 16.02 1.63 -9.67
N LEU A 254 15.62 2.88 -9.47
CA LEU A 254 15.16 3.40 -8.19
C LEU A 254 13.70 3.81 -8.39
N ILE A 255 12.76 3.12 -7.73
CA ILE A 255 11.39 3.59 -7.55
C ILE A 255 11.32 4.36 -6.22
N TYR A 256 10.54 5.43 -6.19
CA TYR A 256 10.31 6.22 -4.98
C TYR A 256 8.95 6.93 -5.04
N SER A 257 8.49 7.39 -3.88
CA SER A 257 7.30 8.24 -3.76
C SER A 257 7.71 9.67 -3.40
N GLU A 258 7.30 10.65 -4.21
CA GLU A 258 7.67 12.05 -4.01
C GLU A 258 6.85 12.69 -2.89
N GLN A 259 7.54 13.13 -1.82
CA GLN A 259 6.89 13.77 -0.67
C GLN A 259 6.30 15.13 -1.01
N ALA A 260 6.92 15.89 -1.92
CA ALA A 260 6.50 17.26 -2.22
C ALA A 260 5.00 17.34 -2.59
N SER A 261 4.25 18.20 -1.89
CA SER A 261 2.79 18.23 -1.94
C SER A 261 2.22 18.53 -3.34
N PHE A 262 2.97 19.24 -4.19
CA PHE A 262 2.56 19.48 -5.58
C PHE A 262 2.64 18.23 -6.47
N MET A 263 3.46 17.24 -6.09
CA MET A 263 3.65 16.01 -6.85
C MET A 263 2.78 14.89 -6.26
N ARG A 264 3.16 14.32 -5.11
CA ARG A 264 2.53 13.15 -4.48
C ARG A 264 2.29 12.00 -5.46
N LYS A 265 3.34 11.55 -6.15
CA LYS A 265 3.29 10.46 -7.12
C LYS A 265 4.42 9.48 -6.90
N VAL A 266 4.23 8.25 -7.37
CA VAL A 266 5.31 7.27 -7.54
C VAL A 266 6.08 7.59 -8.82
N GLN A 267 7.39 7.75 -8.68
CA GLN A 267 8.33 8.05 -9.77
C GLN A 267 9.45 7.01 -9.83
N TYR A 268 10.26 7.05 -10.89
CA TYR A 268 11.46 6.22 -10.97
C TYR A 268 12.63 6.91 -11.68
N PHE A 269 13.83 6.36 -11.47
CA PHE A 269 15.03 6.54 -12.30
C PHE A 269 15.52 5.20 -12.82
N LYS A 270 16.36 5.21 -13.87
CA LYS A 270 16.98 4.00 -14.42
C LYS A 270 18.44 4.24 -14.81
N GLY A 271 19.26 3.19 -14.78
CA GLY A 271 20.64 3.18 -15.28
C GLY A 271 21.04 1.77 -15.74
N ARG A 272 22.00 1.63 -16.67
CA ARG A 272 22.46 0.30 -17.11
C ARG A 272 23.31 -0.39 -16.04
N THR A 273 24.06 0.42 -15.31
CA THR A 273 24.79 0.00 -14.11
C THR A 273 24.24 0.70 -12.87
N LEU A 274 24.63 0.23 -11.69
CA LEU A 274 24.27 0.89 -10.44
C LEU A 274 24.86 2.32 -10.37
N GLU A 275 26.06 2.53 -10.91
CA GLU A 275 26.67 3.86 -10.98
C GLU A 275 25.95 4.79 -11.97
N ASP A 276 25.47 4.28 -13.11
CA ASP A 276 24.64 5.06 -14.04
C ASP A 276 23.33 5.50 -13.36
N LEU A 277 22.72 4.60 -12.57
CA LEU A 277 21.53 4.94 -11.78
C LEU A 277 21.85 6.02 -10.76
N LYS A 278 22.95 5.88 -10.01
CA LYS A 278 23.35 6.88 -9.01
C LYS A 278 23.63 8.25 -9.62
N ALA A 279 24.18 8.27 -10.83
CA ALA A 279 24.52 9.49 -11.55
C ALA A 279 23.29 10.30 -12.01
N THR A 280 22.07 9.73 -12.04
CA THR A 280 20.89 10.43 -12.58
C THR A 280 20.51 11.69 -11.79
N THR A 281 20.83 11.72 -10.49
CA THR A 281 20.55 12.83 -9.59
C THR A 281 21.82 13.48 -9.03
N ALA A 282 23.00 12.96 -9.38
CA ALA A 282 24.26 13.53 -8.96
C ALA A 282 24.33 15.01 -9.40
N ASN A 283 24.68 15.90 -8.48
CA ASN A 283 24.77 17.34 -8.74
C ASN A 283 23.47 17.94 -9.32
N ASP A 284 22.31 17.39 -8.97
CA ASP A 284 21.00 17.78 -9.49
C ASP A 284 20.90 17.69 -11.03
N ALA A 285 21.56 16.68 -11.63
CA ALA A 285 21.62 16.50 -13.09
C ALA A 285 20.25 16.32 -13.76
N GLY A 286 19.28 15.70 -13.09
CA GLY A 286 17.92 15.53 -13.61
C GLY A 286 17.86 14.64 -14.85
N ILE A 287 18.60 13.53 -14.86
CA ILE A 287 18.59 12.55 -15.96
C ILE A 287 17.36 11.66 -15.82
N TRP A 288 16.20 12.16 -16.25
CA TRP A 288 14.94 11.44 -16.19
C TRP A 288 14.95 10.18 -17.06
N PRO A 289 14.26 9.10 -16.65
CA PRO A 289 14.29 7.83 -17.39
C PRO A 289 13.47 7.86 -18.68
N ASP A 290 12.55 8.83 -18.83
CA ASP A 290 11.62 8.99 -19.92
C ASP A 290 11.15 10.46 -20.06
N SER A 291 10.25 10.74 -21.00
CA SER A 291 9.73 12.09 -21.30
C SER A 291 8.69 12.62 -20.31
N ARG A 292 8.46 11.93 -19.18
CA ARG A 292 7.45 12.27 -18.17
C ARG A 292 8.02 12.24 -16.75
N GLU A 293 9.31 12.52 -16.61
CA GLU A 293 10.02 12.54 -15.32
C GLU A 293 9.88 11.23 -14.53
N GLY A 294 9.68 10.11 -15.23
CA GLY A 294 9.46 8.81 -14.59
C GLY A 294 8.15 8.72 -13.78
N MET A 295 7.17 9.61 -13.95
CA MET A 295 5.89 9.51 -13.24
C MET A 295 5.12 8.26 -13.68
N LEU A 296 5.05 7.23 -12.82
CA LEU A 296 4.42 5.94 -13.15
C LEU A 296 2.90 6.00 -13.08
N ASP A 297 2.38 6.66 -12.04
CA ASP A 297 0.95 6.84 -11.76
C ASP A 297 0.70 8.24 -11.17
N SER A 298 -0.55 8.57 -10.85
CA SER A 298 -0.99 9.87 -10.34
C SER A 298 -1.20 9.87 -8.82
N ARG A 299 -1.80 10.94 -8.29
CA ARG A 299 -1.98 11.21 -6.85
C ARG A 299 -2.88 10.22 -6.10
N ALA A 300 -3.47 9.26 -6.80
CA ALA A 300 -4.32 8.21 -6.23
C ALA A 300 -3.62 6.85 -6.15
N PHE A 301 -2.29 6.82 -6.33
CA PHE A 301 -1.46 5.65 -6.09
C PHE A 301 -0.15 6.13 -5.45
N TYR A 302 0.09 5.76 -4.20
CA TYR A 302 1.22 6.27 -3.41
C TYR A 302 1.93 5.16 -2.61
N ALA A 303 3.13 5.47 -2.12
CA ALA A 303 4.01 4.54 -1.40
C ALA A 303 4.31 3.24 -2.15
N GLY A 304 4.44 3.35 -3.48
CA GLY A 304 4.66 2.21 -4.36
C GLY A 304 6.02 1.56 -4.16
N LYS A 305 6.05 0.28 -3.76
CA LYS A 305 7.26 -0.56 -3.71
C LYS A 305 7.03 -1.91 -4.36
N THR A 306 8.10 -2.60 -4.73
CA THR A 306 8.03 -3.78 -5.60
C THR A 306 8.58 -5.05 -4.97
N ALA A 307 8.08 -6.18 -5.46
CA ALA A 307 8.68 -7.50 -5.27
C ALA A 307 8.52 -8.32 -6.55
N SER A 308 9.38 -9.31 -6.75
CA SER A 308 9.34 -10.20 -7.91
C SER A 308 9.36 -11.66 -7.49
N ASP A 309 8.56 -12.47 -8.19
CA ASP A 309 8.56 -13.94 -8.09
C ASP A 309 9.55 -14.60 -9.07
N GLY A 310 10.35 -13.81 -9.78
CA GLY A 310 11.25 -14.24 -10.85
C GLY A 310 10.60 -14.33 -12.23
N THR A 311 9.27 -14.29 -12.32
CA THR A 311 8.52 -14.22 -13.60
C THR A 311 8.04 -12.80 -13.85
N ASN A 312 7.36 -12.21 -12.87
CA ASN A 312 6.86 -10.85 -12.92
C ASN A 312 7.41 -10.05 -11.74
N ARG A 313 7.50 -8.73 -11.93
CA ARG A 313 7.68 -7.78 -10.83
C ARG A 313 6.39 -6.99 -10.69
N TYR A 314 5.86 -6.96 -9.49
CA TYR A 314 4.66 -6.21 -9.17
C TYR A 314 5.04 -5.05 -8.24
N ILE A 315 4.26 -3.98 -8.33
CA ILE A 315 4.29 -2.85 -7.42
C ILE A 315 3.01 -2.86 -6.59
N TRP A 316 3.16 -2.65 -5.29
CA TRP A 316 2.07 -2.41 -4.37
C TRP A 316 2.16 -0.99 -3.85
N GLY A 317 1.06 -0.26 -3.93
CA GLY A 317 0.85 1.05 -3.34
C GLY A 317 -0.55 1.13 -2.76
N TRP A 318 -0.91 2.26 -2.18
CA TRP A 318 -2.27 2.51 -1.69
C TRP A 318 -3.01 3.56 -2.49
N CYS A 319 -4.32 3.37 -2.63
CA CYS A 319 -5.26 4.36 -3.14
C CYS A 319 -5.93 5.08 -1.97
N PRO A 320 -5.87 6.43 -1.90
CA PRO A 320 -6.39 7.19 -0.78
C PRO A 320 -7.91 7.12 -0.67
N THR A 321 -8.41 7.13 0.56
CA THR A 321 -9.80 7.48 0.84
C THR A 321 -10.10 8.95 0.48
N ARG A 322 -11.38 9.31 0.46
CA ARG A 322 -11.85 10.68 0.23
C ARG A 322 -12.75 11.13 1.37
N ALA A 323 -12.51 12.34 1.86
CA ALA A 323 -13.32 12.90 2.94
C ALA A 323 -14.80 12.98 2.52
N GLY A 324 -15.69 12.45 3.35
CA GLY A 324 -17.12 12.39 3.09
C GLY A 324 -17.53 11.47 1.92
N ASN A 325 -16.62 10.61 1.44
CA ASN A 325 -16.79 9.81 0.22
C ASN A 325 -17.12 10.67 -1.02
N ASP A 326 -16.64 11.92 -1.04
CA ASP A 326 -16.78 12.84 -2.17
C ASP A 326 -15.58 12.69 -3.12
N ASN A 327 -15.82 12.18 -4.32
CA ASN A 327 -14.80 12.01 -5.35
C ASN A 327 -14.11 13.32 -5.75
N GLY A 328 -14.79 14.47 -5.64
CA GLY A 328 -14.24 15.79 -5.92
C GLY A 328 -13.33 16.31 -4.80
N ASN A 329 -13.46 15.77 -3.57
CA ASN A 329 -12.66 16.17 -2.43
C ASN A 329 -11.33 15.40 -2.40
N VAL A 330 -10.37 15.88 -3.18
CA VAL A 330 -9.05 15.27 -3.33
C VAL A 330 -7.99 15.81 -2.35
N GLY A 331 -8.42 16.62 -1.38
CA GLY A 331 -7.57 17.31 -0.40
C GLY A 331 -6.99 18.63 -0.91
N ASP A 332 -6.98 19.65 -0.05
CA ASP A 332 -6.54 21.02 -0.40
C ASP A 332 -5.03 21.09 -0.71
N VAL A 333 -4.23 20.26 -0.02
CA VAL A 333 -2.76 20.22 -0.15
C VAL A 333 -2.31 18.80 -0.55
N GLU A 334 -2.76 17.81 0.21
CA GLU A 334 -2.49 16.38 0.00
C GLU A 334 -3.80 15.59 0.15
N PRO A 335 -3.96 14.47 -0.57
CA PRO A 335 -5.08 13.55 -0.35
C PRO A 335 -5.01 12.95 1.07
N GLU A 336 -6.10 12.33 1.53
CA GLU A 336 -6.06 11.57 2.78
C GLU A 336 -4.98 10.47 2.71
N TRP A 337 -4.32 10.19 3.83
CA TRP A 337 -3.30 9.14 3.92
C TRP A 337 -3.95 7.78 4.13
N ALA A 338 -3.44 6.74 3.47
CA ALA A 338 -3.97 5.37 3.46
C ALA A 338 -5.32 5.18 2.75
N GLY A 339 -5.64 3.91 2.44
CA GLY A 339 -6.92 3.50 1.90
C GLY A 339 -6.95 2.02 1.52
N ASN A 340 -6.95 1.72 0.22
CA ASN A 340 -6.97 0.34 -0.28
C ASN A 340 -5.63 -0.04 -0.91
N LEU A 341 -5.20 -1.28 -0.73
CA LEU A 341 -4.02 -1.85 -1.37
C LEU A 341 -4.29 -2.07 -2.87
N VAL A 342 -3.38 -1.63 -3.72
CA VAL A 342 -3.46 -1.81 -5.17
C VAL A 342 -2.18 -2.46 -5.67
N ALA A 343 -2.32 -3.59 -6.37
CA ALA A 343 -1.23 -4.25 -7.08
C ALA A 343 -1.26 -3.90 -8.57
N GLN A 344 -0.11 -3.53 -9.12
CA GLN A 344 0.10 -3.37 -10.57
C GLN A 344 1.34 -4.15 -11.00
N ARG A 345 1.41 -4.57 -12.26
CA ARG A 345 2.56 -5.26 -12.84
C ARG A 345 3.46 -4.26 -13.55
N LEU A 346 4.77 -4.34 -13.33
CA LEU A 346 5.75 -3.58 -14.11
C LEU A 346 5.82 -4.12 -15.54
N ILE A 347 5.78 -3.22 -16.52
CA ILE A 347 6.04 -3.50 -17.93
C ILE A 347 7.33 -2.75 -18.27
N GLN A 348 8.39 -3.52 -18.50
CA GLN A 348 9.65 -3.00 -19.01
C GLN A 348 9.61 -2.97 -20.55
N HIS A 349 9.87 -1.80 -21.12
CA HIS A 349 9.99 -1.61 -22.57
C HIS A 349 11.43 -1.87 -23.04
N GLU A 350 11.62 -2.02 -24.34
CA GLU A 350 12.93 -2.35 -24.95
C GLU A 350 14.03 -1.32 -24.61
N ASP A 351 13.66 -0.05 -24.44
CA ASP A 351 14.56 1.04 -24.05
C ASP A 351 14.79 1.17 -22.53
N GLY A 352 14.28 0.20 -21.76
CA GLY A 352 14.33 0.16 -20.31
C GLY A 352 13.37 1.11 -19.60
N THR A 353 12.52 1.87 -20.30
CA THR A 353 11.45 2.62 -19.63
C THR A 353 10.44 1.68 -18.97
N LEU A 354 9.73 2.18 -17.96
CA LEU A 354 8.72 1.45 -17.23
C LEU A 354 7.33 2.07 -17.43
N THR A 355 6.33 1.21 -17.62
CA THR A 355 4.92 1.52 -17.41
C THR A 355 4.30 0.49 -16.46
N LEU A 356 3.09 0.76 -15.98
CA LEU A 356 2.32 -0.17 -15.18
C LEU A 356 1.19 -0.79 -16.01
N GLY A 357 0.86 -2.04 -15.70
CA GLY A 357 -0.28 -2.76 -16.27
C GLY A 357 -0.96 -3.63 -15.23
N VAL A 358 -2.06 -4.26 -15.62
CA VAL A 358 -2.83 -5.14 -14.72
C VAL A 358 -2.05 -6.43 -14.42
N PRO A 359 -2.01 -6.90 -13.16
CA PRO A 359 -1.63 -8.27 -12.86
C PRO A 359 -2.60 -9.24 -13.52
N ASP A 360 -2.10 -10.26 -14.23
CA ASP A 360 -2.93 -11.19 -14.99
C ASP A 360 -4.01 -11.89 -14.14
N ALA A 361 -3.75 -12.10 -12.85
CA ALA A 361 -4.72 -12.70 -11.95
C ALA A 361 -5.88 -11.76 -11.58
N ILE A 362 -5.68 -10.44 -11.62
CA ILE A 362 -6.77 -9.47 -11.45
C ILE A 362 -7.69 -9.52 -12.67
N ASP A 363 -7.12 -9.51 -13.88
CA ASP A 363 -7.89 -9.63 -15.14
C ASP A 363 -8.78 -10.88 -15.16
N ARG A 364 -8.23 -12.02 -14.72
CA ARG A 364 -8.98 -13.30 -14.64
C ARG A 364 -10.07 -13.35 -13.57
N LYS A 365 -10.23 -12.34 -12.72
CA LYS A 365 -11.37 -12.27 -11.77
C LYS A 365 -12.70 -11.98 -12.48
N TYR A 366 -12.65 -11.32 -13.64
CA TYR A 366 -13.84 -10.88 -14.37
C TYR A 366 -14.28 -11.95 -15.39
N THR A 367 -15.06 -12.93 -14.92
CA THR A 367 -15.37 -14.15 -15.69
C THR A 367 -16.73 -14.16 -16.37
N SER A 368 -17.61 -13.21 -16.04
CA SER A 368 -18.98 -13.15 -16.53
C SER A 368 -19.16 -11.95 -17.44
N ALA A 369 -19.14 -12.19 -18.75
CA ALA A 369 -19.41 -11.14 -19.73
C ALA A 369 -20.84 -10.62 -19.58
N GLN A 370 -20.99 -9.31 -19.40
CA GLN A 370 -22.29 -8.67 -19.30
C GLN A 370 -22.77 -8.17 -20.67
N GLU A 371 -24.08 -8.18 -20.88
CA GLU A 371 -24.66 -7.64 -22.10
C GLU A 371 -24.66 -6.10 -22.05
N VAL A 372 -24.00 -5.46 -23.01
CA VAL A 372 -24.01 -4.00 -23.16
C VAL A 372 -25.24 -3.60 -23.97
N LYS A 373 -26.23 -3.00 -23.32
CA LYS A 373 -27.50 -2.55 -23.92
C LYS A 373 -27.60 -1.03 -23.86
N VAL A 374 -28.31 -0.43 -24.81
CA VAL A 374 -28.67 0.99 -24.73
C VAL A 374 -29.81 1.16 -23.75
N MET A 375 -29.61 2.01 -22.75
CA MET A 375 -30.58 2.34 -21.72
C MET A 375 -31.33 3.63 -22.02
N ALA A 376 -30.65 4.61 -22.62
CA ALA A 376 -31.26 5.87 -23.01
C ALA A 376 -30.49 6.52 -24.18
N LYS A 377 -31.20 7.36 -24.94
CA LYS A 377 -30.62 8.24 -25.97
C LYS A 377 -31.21 9.63 -25.79
N GLU A 378 -30.38 10.65 -25.90
CA GLU A 378 -30.80 12.06 -25.79
C GLU A 378 -30.23 12.88 -26.95
N GLY A 379 -31.01 13.80 -27.50
CA GLY A 379 -30.60 14.60 -28.66
C GLY A 379 -30.57 13.83 -29.99
N ASN A 380 -29.81 14.36 -30.96
CA ASN A 380 -29.71 13.80 -32.31
C ASN A 380 -28.67 12.67 -32.37
N VAL A 381 -29.14 11.44 -32.17
CA VAL A 381 -28.35 10.20 -32.27
C VAL A 381 -28.80 9.40 -33.48
N THR A 382 -27.86 9.03 -34.35
CA THR A 382 -28.07 8.04 -35.42
C THR A 382 -27.37 6.73 -35.06
N GLU A 383 -28.06 5.61 -35.24
CA GLU A 383 -27.52 4.27 -34.97
C GLU A 383 -27.45 3.47 -36.27
N SER A 384 -26.32 2.82 -36.53
CA SER A 384 -26.15 1.85 -37.61
C SER A 384 -25.19 0.75 -37.17
N ARG A 385 -25.65 -0.51 -37.18
CA ARG A 385 -24.82 -1.70 -36.86
C ARG A 385 -24.02 -1.58 -35.54
N LYS A 386 -24.68 -1.12 -34.46
CA LYS A 386 -24.06 -0.84 -33.15
C LYS A 386 -23.02 0.30 -33.13
N THR A 387 -22.92 1.07 -34.21
CA THR A 387 -22.22 2.35 -34.24
C THR A 387 -23.21 3.46 -33.98
N TYR A 388 -22.86 4.36 -33.05
CA TYR A 388 -23.66 5.54 -32.71
C TYR A 388 -22.92 6.78 -33.17
N THR A 389 -23.60 7.62 -33.96
CA THR A 389 -23.10 8.95 -34.35
C THR A 389 -23.92 9.99 -33.61
N LEU A 390 -23.24 10.80 -32.80
CA LEU A 390 -23.83 11.79 -31.92
C LEU A 390 -23.54 13.19 -32.47
N ALA A 391 -24.58 14.01 -32.60
CA ALA A 391 -24.41 15.44 -32.81
C ALA A 391 -23.96 16.13 -31.50
N GLU A 392 -23.57 17.40 -31.59
CA GLU A 392 -23.24 18.21 -30.41
C GLU A 392 -24.41 18.20 -29.40
N GLY A 393 -24.09 17.93 -28.14
CA GLY A 393 -25.07 17.84 -27.05
C GLY A 393 -25.91 16.56 -27.00
N ALA A 394 -25.72 15.61 -27.93
CA ALA A 394 -26.40 14.31 -27.88
C ALA A 394 -25.69 13.32 -26.93
N SER A 395 -26.43 12.35 -26.39
CA SER A 395 -25.89 11.32 -25.50
C SER A 395 -26.50 9.93 -25.78
N VAL A 396 -25.72 8.88 -25.50
CA VAL A 396 -26.20 7.49 -25.45
C VAL A 396 -25.70 6.89 -24.15
N ILE A 397 -26.61 6.33 -23.36
CA ILE A 397 -26.32 5.69 -22.08
C ILE A 397 -26.43 4.19 -22.27
N PHE A 398 -25.44 3.44 -21.78
CA PHE A 398 -25.41 1.98 -21.83
C PHE A 398 -25.56 1.37 -20.44
N THR A 399 -25.86 0.07 -20.37
CA THR A 399 -25.87 -0.70 -19.11
C THR A 399 -24.50 -0.64 -18.43
N LEU A 400 -24.53 -0.58 -17.10
CA LEU A 400 -23.33 -0.73 -16.29
C LEU A 400 -22.95 -2.22 -16.24
N CYS A 401 -21.75 -2.56 -16.69
CA CYS A 401 -21.20 -3.91 -16.55
C CYS A 401 -20.47 -3.96 -15.20
N ILE A 402 -21.06 -4.63 -14.20
CA ILE A 402 -20.42 -4.89 -12.89
C ILE A 402 -19.84 -6.30 -12.87
#